data_AF-A0A0W8CGS7-F1
#
_entry.id   AF-A0A0W8CGS7-F1
#
_cell.length_a   1.000
_cell.length_b   1.000
_cell.length_c   1.000
_cell.angle_alpha   90.00
_cell.angle_beta   90.00
_cell.angle_gamma   90.00
#
_symmetry.space_group_name_H-M   'P 1'
#
loop_
_entity.id
_entity.type
_entity.pdbx_description
1 polymer ?
#
loop_
_entity_poly.entity_id
_entity_poly.type
_entity_poly.pdbx_seq_one_letter_code
_entity_poly.pdbx_strand_id
1 'polypeptide(L)'
;MSANQPQAWSTRDDVMLQIAHAIIWQAQCSVYGGFVRDWLLLGNSANDIDVNICSPQMTVDNIAAILQGVLKQQPSLQLVLADKGAKGAAHCLQISAPFLKKAIEIDLVDPTKVHVTPPGVDTDVGNVMVSMDGLQKKYQYADGGHIPLEKAIRHALKKEFVFFYDTSKHDASVTRRLRKYLDRQWTCISPIAESCLSQLSNSQRSLIHPKSKYQIAWWMNASG
;
A
#
# COMPACT_ATOMS: atom_id res chain seq x y z
N MET A 1 7.67 -10.38 -26.42
CA MET A 1 6.66 -9.48 -25.81
C MET A 1 5.50 -10.34 -25.37
N SER A 2 5.11 -10.31 -24.08
CA SER A 2 3.98 -11.12 -23.61
C SER A 2 2.68 -10.56 -24.19
N ALA A 3 1.70 -11.42 -24.48
CA ALA A 3 0.43 -11.05 -25.11
C ALA A 3 -0.47 -10.12 -24.25
N ASN A 4 -0.05 -9.78 -23.02
CA ASN A 4 -0.86 -9.07 -22.03
C ASN A 4 -0.24 -7.74 -21.57
N GLN A 5 0.75 -7.20 -22.29
CA GLN A 5 1.30 -5.89 -21.94
C GLN A 5 0.26 -4.78 -22.17
N PRO A 6 0.06 -3.86 -21.21
CA PRO A 6 -0.75 -2.67 -21.44
C PRO A 6 -0.23 -1.90 -22.67
N GLN A 7 -1.12 -1.25 -23.42
CA GLN A 7 -0.72 -0.51 -24.64
C GLN A 7 -0.91 1.01 -24.51
N ALA A 8 -1.77 1.46 -23.60
CA ALA A 8 -2.02 2.88 -23.40
C ALA A 8 -0.90 3.57 -22.62
N TRP A 9 -0.71 4.86 -22.91
CA TRP A 9 0.28 5.77 -22.29
C TRP A 9 -0.26 7.19 -22.13
N SER A 10 -1.55 7.39 -22.39
CA SER A 10 -2.20 8.70 -22.55
C SER A 10 -2.48 9.41 -21.23
N THR A 11 -2.71 8.65 -20.17
CA THR A 11 -3.07 9.17 -18.86
C THR A 11 -2.03 8.80 -17.82
N ARG A 12 -2.06 9.49 -16.70
CA ARG A 12 -1.19 9.15 -15.56
C ARG A 12 -1.40 7.71 -15.09
N ASP A 13 -2.65 7.26 -15.05
CA ASP A 13 -2.98 5.90 -14.61
C ASP A 13 -2.50 4.85 -15.63
N ASP A 14 -2.55 5.16 -16.94
CA ASP A 14 -1.95 4.30 -17.98
C ASP A 14 -0.44 4.12 -17.76
N VAL A 15 0.27 5.21 -17.50
CA VAL A 15 1.72 5.17 -17.23
C VAL A 15 2.00 4.35 -15.98
N MET A 16 1.23 4.54 -14.90
CA MET A 16 1.38 3.74 -13.68
C MET A 16 1.14 2.25 -13.93
N LEU A 17 0.16 1.89 -14.77
CA LEU A 17 -0.11 0.51 -15.14
C LEU A 17 1.08 -0.12 -15.88
N GLN A 18 1.68 0.61 -16.82
CA GLN A 18 2.85 0.16 -17.58
C GLN A 18 4.05 -0.09 -16.65
N ILE A 19 4.28 0.82 -15.72
CA ILE A 19 5.34 0.72 -14.70
C ILE A 19 5.11 -0.51 -13.82
N ALA A 20 3.90 -0.66 -13.25
CA ALA A 20 3.57 -1.79 -12.41
C ALA A 20 3.69 -3.13 -13.16
N HIS A 21 3.25 -3.18 -14.41
CA HIS A 21 3.42 -4.36 -15.26
C HIS A 21 4.91 -4.69 -15.47
N ALA A 22 5.75 -3.71 -15.77
CA ALA A 22 7.19 -3.92 -15.91
C ALA A 22 7.84 -4.43 -14.60
N ILE A 23 7.46 -3.84 -13.46
CA ILE A 23 7.96 -4.24 -12.13
C ILE A 23 7.61 -5.70 -11.83
N ILE A 24 6.37 -6.11 -12.10
CA ILE A 24 5.89 -7.46 -11.79
C ILE A 24 6.50 -8.49 -12.75
N TRP A 25 6.43 -8.25 -14.05
CA TRP A 25 6.72 -9.28 -15.05
C TRP A 25 8.16 -9.26 -15.57
N GLN A 26 8.84 -8.11 -15.52
CA GLN A 26 10.23 -8.00 -16.00
C GLN A 26 11.20 -7.93 -14.82
N ALA A 27 10.87 -7.20 -13.76
CA ALA A 27 11.70 -7.12 -12.56
C ALA A 27 11.35 -8.18 -11.49
N GLN A 28 10.32 -9.00 -11.70
CA GLN A 28 9.91 -10.07 -10.78
C GLN A 28 9.73 -9.59 -9.33
N CYS A 29 9.31 -8.34 -9.17
CA CYS A 29 9.03 -7.72 -7.89
C CYS A 29 7.52 -7.74 -7.61
N SER A 30 7.12 -7.32 -6.41
CA SER A 30 5.71 -7.15 -6.08
C SER A 30 5.37 -5.69 -5.87
N VAL A 31 4.15 -5.31 -6.27
CA VAL A 31 3.60 -3.96 -6.08
C VAL A 31 2.57 -4.02 -4.96
N TYR A 32 2.58 -3.04 -4.06
CA TYR A 32 1.61 -2.91 -2.98
C TYR A 32 1.15 -1.46 -2.85
N GLY A 33 0.49 -1.11 -1.74
CA GLY A 33 0.30 0.29 -1.40
C GLY A 33 -1.01 0.88 -1.94
N GLY A 34 -0.99 2.21 -2.11
CA GLY A 34 -2.13 2.96 -2.66
C GLY A 34 -2.51 2.48 -4.06
N PHE A 35 -1.53 2.06 -4.87
CA PHE A 35 -1.77 1.47 -6.19
C PHE A 35 -2.70 0.26 -6.15
N VAL A 36 -2.44 -0.70 -5.24
CA VAL A 36 -3.28 -1.90 -5.13
C VAL A 36 -4.63 -1.55 -4.51
N ARG A 37 -4.64 -0.84 -3.37
CA ARG A 37 -5.90 -0.60 -2.66
C ARG A 37 -6.80 0.40 -3.37
N ASP A 38 -6.27 1.57 -3.71
CA ASP A 38 -7.09 2.67 -4.22
C ASP A 38 -7.41 2.50 -5.71
N TRP A 39 -6.44 2.04 -6.52
CA TRP A 39 -6.65 1.87 -7.96
C TRP A 39 -7.18 0.50 -8.34
N LEU A 40 -6.44 -0.57 -8.03
CA LEU A 40 -6.86 -1.92 -8.44
C LEU A 40 -8.16 -2.38 -7.75
N LEU A 41 -8.34 -2.13 -6.45
CA LEU A 41 -9.54 -2.58 -5.73
C LEU A 41 -10.68 -1.55 -5.78
N LEU A 42 -10.40 -0.26 -5.59
CA LEU A 42 -11.45 0.77 -5.47
C LEU A 42 -11.72 1.58 -6.75
N GLY A 43 -10.93 1.41 -7.80
CA GLY A 43 -11.10 2.13 -9.07
C GLY A 43 -10.79 3.64 -9.00
N ASN A 44 -10.09 4.11 -7.95
CA ASN A 44 -9.66 5.50 -7.80
C ASN A 44 -8.19 5.67 -8.22
N SER A 45 -7.80 6.80 -8.78
CA SER A 45 -6.38 7.03 -9.13
C SER A 45 -5.46 6.93 -7.90
N ALA A 46 -4.32 6.27 -8.07
CA ALA A 46 -3.29 6.14 -7.03
C ALA A 46 -2.24 7.25 -7.12
N ASN A 47 -1.60 7.59 -6.00
CA ASN A 47 -0.61 8.68 -5.96
C ASN A 47 0.81 8.24 -6.31
N ASP A 48 1.16 7.00 -6.00
CA ASP A 48 2.50 6.43 -6.03
C ASP A 48 2.43 4.92 -6.28
N ILE A 49 3.58 4.31 -6.54
CA ILE A 49 3.74 2.85 -6.66
C ILE A 49 4.73 2.40 -5.62
N ASP A 50 4.26 1.67 -4.61
CA ASP A 50 5.12 1.01 -3.64
C ASP A 50 5.57 -0.35 -4.19
N VAL A 51 6.87 -0.61 -4.15
CA VAL A 51 7.48 -1.84 -4.69
C VAL A 51 8.25 -2.56 -3.60
N ASN A 52 7.97 -3.85 -3.44
CA ASN A 52 8.75 -4.73 -2.58
C ASN A 52 9.74 -5.51 -3.46
N ILE A 53 11.03 -5.30 -3.22
CA ILE A 53 12.11 -5.99 -3.93
C ILE A 53 12.26 -7.39 -3.34
N CYS A 54 11.64 -8.38 -3.97
CA CYS A 54 11.59 -9.76 -3.45
C CYS A 54 12.81 -10.61 -3.86
N SER A 55 13.48 -10.26 -4.95
CA SER A 55 14.61 -11.02 -5.49
C SER A 55 15.94 -10.49 -4.93
N PRO A 56 16.79 -11.34 -4.31
CA PRO A 56 18.13 -10.96 -3.88
C PRO A 56 19.05 -10.49 -5.02
N GLN A 57 18.73 -10.88 -6.26
CA GLN A 57 19.49 -10.51 -7.46
C GLN A 57 19.05 -9.16 -8.04
N MET A 58 17.89 -8.64 -7.63
CA MET A 58 17.36 -7.37 -8.11
C MET A 58 17.88 -6.22 -7.24
N THR A 59 18.60 -5.30 -7.88
CA THR A 59 18.98 -4.03 -7.27
C THR A 59 18.12 -2.90 -7.81
N VAL A 60 18.16 -1.75 -7.13
CA VAL A 60 17.55 -0.51 -7.60
C VAL A 60 18.02 -0.14 -9.00
N ASP A 61 19.31 -0.33 -9.30
CA ASP A 61 19.88 -0.01 -10.60
C ASP A 61 19.34 -0.96 -11.68
N ASN A 62 19.13 -2.24 -11.37
CA ASN A 62 18.50 -3.19 -12.29
C ASN A 62 17.05 -2.78 -12.60
N ILE A 63 16.28 -2.42 -11.57
CA ILE A 63 14.89 -1.98 -11.73
C ILE A 63 14.84 -0.68 -12.55
N ALA A 64 15.71 0.28 -12.27
CA ALA A 64 15.79 1.52 -13.03
C ALA A 64 16.13 1.27 -14.51
N ALA A 65 17.08 0.37 -14.81
CA ALA A 65 17.43 0.00 -16.18
C ALA A 65 16.26 -0.67 -16.93
N ILE A 66 15.51 -1.55 -16.26
CA ILE A 66 14.29 -2.17 -16.81
C ILE A 66 13.26 -1.09 -17.14
N LEU A 67 12.98 -0.19 -16.19
CA LEU A 67 12.01 0.90 -16.39
C LEU A 67 12.44 1.84 -17.51
N GLN A 68 13.73 2.21 -17.59
CA GLN A 68 14.25 2.99 -18.73
C GLN A 68 14.01 2.27 -20.06
N GLY A 69 14.23 0.96 -20.12
CA GLY A 69 13.97 0.15 -21.30
C GLY A 69 12.50 0.22 -21.75
N VAL A 70 11.56 0.15 -20.81
CA VAL A 70 10.13 0.25 -21.09
C VAL A 70 9.75 1.67 -21.54
N LEU A 71 10.29 2.69 -20.87
CA LEU A 71 10.00 4.10 -21.17
C LEU A 71 10.56 4.57 -22.52
N LYS A 72 11.54 3.87 -23.12
CA LYS A 72 12.00 4.18 -24.51
C LYS A 72 10.88 4.13 -25.54
N GLN A 73 9.78 3.44 -25.26
CA GLN A 73 8.59 3.41 -26.12
C GLN A 73 7.78 4.71 -26.08
N GLN A 74 8.08 5.61 -25.12
CA GLN A 74 7.42 6.89 -24.92
C GLN A 74 8.46 7.99 -24.64
N PRO A 75 9.00 8.65 -25.68
CA PRO A 75 10.07 9.63 -25.55
C PRO A 75 9.76 10.85 -24.67
N SER A 76 8.47 11.12 -24.41
CA SER A 76 8.03 12.23 -23.56
C SER A 76 8.17 11.93 -22.06
N LEU A 77 8.35 10.66 -21.68
CA LEU A 77 8.55 10.24 -20.30
C LEU A 77 10.04 10.17 -19.96
N GLN A 78 10.40 10.74 -18.82
CA GLN A 78 11.77 10.75 -18.31
C GLN A 78 11.81 10.12 -16.93
N LEU A 79 12.73 9.15 -16.75
CA LEU A 79 13.03 8.57 -15.45
C LEU A 79 14.17 9.34 -14.81
N VAL A 80 13.93 9.85 -13.60
CA VAL A 80 14.92 10.49 -12.75
C VAL A 80 15.03 9.67 -11.46
N LEU A 81 16.26 9.36 -11.05
CA LEU A 81 16.52 8.85 -9.71
C LEU A 81 16.41 10.03 -8.75
N ALA A 82 15.42 10.03 -7.85
CA ALA A 82 15.40 11.01 -6.78
C ALA A 82 16.56 10.72 -5.82
N ASP A 83 17.15 11.77 -5.23
CA ASP A 83 18.38 11.67 -4.45
C ASP A 83 18.39 10.49 -3.46
N LYS A 84 19.47 9.69 -3.52
CA LYS A 84 19.71 8.56 -2.61
C LYS A 84 19.68 9.09 -1.17
N GLY A 85 18.67 8.70 -0.39
CA GLY A 85 18.58 8.99 1.05
C GLY A 85 17.63 10.11 1.47
N ALA A 86 16.87 10.73 0.57
CA ALA A 86 15.93 11.81 0.93
C ALA A 86 14.70 11.36 1.74
N LYS A 87 14.35 10.06 1.73
CA LYS A 87 13.20 9.48 2.46
C LYS A 87 13.55 8.13 3.13
N GLY A 88 14.51 8.12 4.05
CA GLY A 88 14.86 6.90 4.78
C GLY A 88 15.28 5.76 3.83
N ALA A 89 15.22 4.51 4.31
CA ALA A 89 15.76 3.32 3.64
C ALA A 89 15.11 2.93 2.29
N ALA A 90 14.18 3.73 1.74
CA ALA A 90 13.57 3.50 0.44
C ALA A 90 14.29 4.29 -0.67
N HIS A 91 14.59 3.63 -1.78
CA HIS A 91 15.07 4.31 -2.97
C HIS A 91 13.87 4.78 -3.80
N CYS A 92 13.73 6.07 -4.03
CA CYS A 92 12.60 6.62 -4.79
C CYS A 92 13.03 6.89 -6.24
N LEU A 93 12.29 6.33 -7.20
CA LEU A 93 12.39 6.72 -8.61
C LEU A 93 11.24 7.67 -8.95
N GLN A 94 11.50 8.64 -9.83
CA GLN A 94 10.51 9.58 -10.28
C GLN A 94 10.38 9.53 -11.80
N ILE A 95 9.14 9.45 -12.29
CA ILE A 95 8.84 9.57 -13.72
C ILE A 95 8.08 10.86 -13.94
N SER A 96 8.60 11.69 -14.84
CA SER A 96 8.01 12.96 -15.24
C SER A 96 7.74 13.00 -16.74
N ALA A 97 6.74 13.79 -17.14
CA ALA A 97 6.46 14.12 -18.52
C ALA A 97 5.67 15.43 -18.59
N PRO A 98 5.69 16.16 -19.72
CA PRO A 98 4.95 17.42 -19.87
C PRO A 98 3.44 17.30 -19.62
N PHE A 99 2.83 16.15 -19.93
CA PHE A 99 1.40 15.92 -19.73
C PHE A 99 1.05 15.47 -18.29
N LEU A 100 2.05 15.12 -17.47
CA LEU A 100 1.85 14.75 -16.09
C LEU A 100 1.87 16.01 -15.21
N LYS A 101 0.71 16.35 -14.62
CA LYS A 101 0.61 17.46 -13.66
C LYS A 101 1.51 17.27 -12.42
N LYS A 102 1.79 16.02 -12.06
CA LYS A 102 2.67 15.61 -10.96
C LYS A 102 3.47 14.38 -11.39
N ALA A 103 4.76 14.34 -11.05
CA ALA A 103 5.58 13.16 -11.23
C ALA A 103 4.98 11.92 -10.55
N ILE A 104 5.23 10.75 -11.14
CA ILE A 104 4.91 9.46 -10.54
C ILE A 104 6.10 9.06 -9.69
N GLU A 105 5.87 8.89 -8.39
CA GLU A 105 6.86 8.38 -7.43
C GLU A 105 6.74 6.85 -7.39
N ILE A 106 7.89 6.17 -7.44
CA ILE A 106 8.03 4.73 -7.30
C ILE A 106 8.96 4.48 -6.11
N ASP A 107 8.39 4.00 -5.01
CA ASP A 107 9.11 3.76 -3.77
C ASP A 107 9.58 2.31 -3.74
N LEU A 108 10.89 2.12 -3.90
CA LEU A 108 11.52 0.81 -3.89
C LEU A 108 11.96 0.45 -2.47
N VAL A 109 11.35 -0.58 -1.91
CA VAL A 109 11.60 -1.06 -0.55
C VAL A 109 12.32 -2.40 -0.59
N ASP A 110 13.51 -2.41 0.01
CA ASP A 110 14.28 -3.62 0.29
C ASP A 110 13.91 -4.13 1.70
N PRO A 111 13.13 -5.23 1.80
CA PRO A 111 12.66 -5.73 3.09
C PRO A 111 13.79 -6.22 4.00
N THR A 112 14.99 -6.50 3.47
CA THR A 112 16.16 -6.90 4.27
C THR A 112 16.80 -5.73 5.02
N LYS A 113 16.52 -4.50 4.57
CA LYS A 113 17.10 -3.26 5.11
C LYS A 113 16.11 -2.43 5.93
N VAL A 114 14.83 -2.77 5.90
CA VAL A 114 13.77 -2.02 6.58
C VAL A 114 13.18 -2.86 7.70
N HIS A 115 13.04 -2.27 8.89
CA HIS A 115 12.35 -2.93 9.99
C HIS A 115 10.89 -3.19 9.61
N VAL A 116 10.50 -4.46 9.62
CA VAL A 116 9.15 -4.86 9.26
C VAL A 116 8.18 -4.47 10.37
N THR A 117 7.31 -3.50 10.09
CA THR A 117 6.19 -3.19 10.98
C THR A 117 4.94 -3.92 10.47
N PRO A 118 4.29 -4.74 11.30
CA PRO A 118 2.97 -5.29 11.02
C PRO A 118 1.96 -4.21 10.57
N PRO A 119 0.99 -4.52 9.68
CA PRO A 119 -0.09 -3.61 9.34
C PRO A 119 -0.85 -3.22 10.60
N GLY A 120 -1.18 -1.94 10.71
CA GLY A 120 -1.99 -1.44 11.81
C GLY A 120 -3.50 -1.67 11.63
N VAL A 121 -3.94 -1.94 10.41
CA VAL A 121 -5.33 -2.29 10.05
C VAL A 121 -5.34 -3.32 8.92
N ASP A 122 -6.40 -4.10 8.79
CA ASP A 122 -6.47 -5.17 7.79
C ASP A 122 -6.55 -4.67 6.34
N THR A 123 -7.11 -3.49 6.11
CA THR A 123 -7.18 -2.83 4.80
C THR A 123 -6.06 -1.81 4.59
N ASP A 124 -4.96 -1.93 5.34
CA ASP A 124 -3.84 -1.02 5.18
C ASP A 124 -3.31 -1.11 3.75
N VAL A 125 -2.90 0.03 3.19
CA VAL A 125 -2.30 0.08 1.84
C VAL A 125 -1.16 -0.93 1.71
N GLY A 126 -0.41 -1.15 2.79
CA GLY A 126 0.69 -2.10 2.82
C GLY A 126 0.27 -3.57 2.92
N ASN A 127 -1.00 -3.90 3.18
CA ASN A 127 -1.37 -5.28 3.53
C ASN A 127 -1.74 -6.16 2.33
N VAL A 128 -2.01 -5.57 1.17
CA VAL A 128 -2.32 -6.28 -0.07
C VAL A 128 -1.25 -5.98 -1.10
N MET A 129 -0.74 -7.03 -1.75
CA MET A 129 0.26 -6.91 -2.81
C MET A 129 -0.12 -7.76 -4.02
N VAL A 130 0.35 -7.35 -5.19
CA VAL A 130 0.22 -8.09 -6.44
C VAL A 130 1.61 -8.46 -6.95
N SER A 131 1.72 -9.66 -7.47
CA SER A 131 2.96 -10.24 -8.01
C SER A 131 2.62 -11.13 -9.21
N MET A 132 3.60 -11.86 -9.75
CA MET A 132 3.35 -12.84 -10.82
C MET A 132 2.37 -13.95 -10.38
N ASP A 133 2.33 -14.26 -9.08
CA ASP A 133 1.39 -15.25 -8.50
C ASP A 133 -0.02 -14.69 -8.31
N GLY A 134 -0.26 -13.43 -8.71
CA GLY A 134 -1.52 -12.72 -8.51
C GLY A 134 -1.56 -11.94 -7.20
N LEU A 135 -2.79 -11.72 -6.71
CA LEU A 135 -3.09 -10.91 -5.53
C LEU A 135 -2.89 -11.74 -4.26
N GLN A 136 -2.15 -11.20 -3.28
CA GLN A 136 -1.84 -11.88 -2.04
C GLN A 136 -1.70 -10.91 -0.86
N LYS A 137 -1.67 -11.45 0.36
CA LYS A 137 -1.37 -10.66 1.55
C LYS A 137 0.12 -10.42 1.66
N LYS A 138 0.52 -9.19 1.94
CA LYS A 138 1.93 -8.86 2.23
C LYS A 138 2.35 -9.39 3.61
N TYR A 139 1.45 -9.33 4.60
CA TYR A 139 1.74 -9.73 5.97
C TYR A 139 0.84 -10.88 6.43
N GLN A 140 1.47 -12.00 6.78
CA GLN A 140 0.76 -13.19 7.29
C GLN A 140 0.61 -13.19 8.82
N TYR A 141 1.59 -12.66 9.54
CA TYR A 141 1.78 -12.82 10.99
C TYR A 141 1.23 -11.68 11.87
N ALA A 142 0.74 -10.59 11.28
CA ALA A 142 0.19 -9.44 12.00
C ALA A 142 -1.24 -9.66 12.52
N ASP A 143 -1.53 -10.88 12.99
CA ASP A 143 -2.88 -11.46 13.12
C ASP A 143 -3.72 -11.40 11.83
N GLY A 144 -3.05 -11.09 10.72
CA GLY A 144 -3.55 -11.24 9.37
C GLY A 144 -3.92 -12.69 9.02
N GLY A 145 -3.44 -13.68 9.76
CA GLY A 145 -3.91 -15.06 9.63
C GLY A 145 -5.42 -15.20 9.90
N HIS A 146 -5.99 -14.41 10.80
CA HIS A 146 -7.42 -14.46 11.15
C HIS A 146 -8.33 -13.71 10.17
N ILE A 147 -7.77 -12.80 9.37
CA ILE A 147 -8.49 -12.08 8.31
C ILE A 147 -7.93 -12.50 6.96
N PRO A 148 -8.55 -13.49 6.29
CA PRO A 148 -8.07 -13.96 4.99
C PRO A 148 -8.11 -12.84 3.95
N LEU A 149 -7.31 -12.98 2.88
CA LEU A 149 -7.19 -11.99 1.81
C LEU A 149 -8.56 -11.51 1.29
N GLU A 150 -9.45 -12.45 1.00
CA GLU A 150 -10.79 -12.17 0.49
C GLU A 150 -11.57 -11.22 1.41
N LYS A 151 -11.42 -11.39 2.72
CA LYS A 151 -12.11 -10.57 3.72
C LYS A 151 -11.51 -9.17 3.80
N ALA A 152 -10.18 -9.04 3.73
CA ALA A 152 -9.51 -7.75 3.65
C ALA A 152 -9.91 -6.97 2.39
N ILE A 153 -9.99 -7.64 1.23
CA ILE A 153 -10.50 -7.04 -0.02
C ILE A 153 -11.94 -6.59 0.15
N ARG A 154 -12.81 -7.44 0.70
CA ARG A 154 -14.22 -7.11 0.93
C ARG A 154 -14.39 -5.91 1.85
N HIS A 155 -13.60 -5.82 2.92
CA HIS A 155 -13.62 -4.65 3.80
C HIS A 155 -13.14 -3.40 3.06
N ALA A 156 -12.05 -3.49 2.29
CA ALA A 156 -11.56 -2.36 1.49
C ALA A 156 -12.65 -1.84 0.54
N LEU A 157 -13.29 -2.72 -0.23
CA LEU A 157 -14.39 -2.40 -1.14
C LEU A 157 -15.58 -1.72 -0.44
N LYS A 158 -15.84 -2.08 0.82
CA LYS A 158 -16.89 -1.47 1.66
C LYS A 158 -16.43 -0.23 2.43
N LYS A 159 -15.16 0.16 2.29
CA LYS A 159 -14.50 1.16 3.15
C LYS A 159 -14.65 0.85 4.64
N GLU A 160 -14.63 -0.42 5.00
CA GLU A 160 -14.56 -0.89 6.39
C GLU A 160 -13.11 -1.25 6.75
N PHE A 161 -12.75 -1.21 8.04
CA PHE A 161 -11.45 -1.72 8.51
C PHE A 161 -11.49 -2.26 9.93
N VAL A 162 -10.70 -3.29 10.18
CA VAL A 162 -10.38 -3.83 11.51
C VAL A 162 -9.10 -3.15 11.98
N PHE A 163 -9.17 -2.55 13.17
CA PHE A 163 -8.08 -1.84 13.83
C PHE A 163 -7.34 -2.78 14.78
N PHE A 164 -6.03 -2.95 14.59
CA PHE A 164 -5.22 -3.94 15.31
C PHE A 164 -4.40 -3.37 16.49
N TYR A 165 -4.38 -2.05 16.66
CA TYR A 165 -3.65 -1.44 17.77
C TYR A 165 -4.34 -1.71 19.12
N ASP A 166 -3.52 -1.77 20.16
CA ASP A 166 -3.97 -1.71 21.54
C ASP A 166 -4.56 -0.32 21.83
N THR A 167 -5.89 -0.22 21.90
CA THR A 167 -6.59 1.04 22.21
C THR A 167 -6.72 1.28 23.72
N SER A 168 -6.34 0.32 24.57
CA SER A 168 -6.37 0.50 26.03
C SER A 168 -5.28 1.45 26.51
N LYS A 169 -4.17 1.55 25.76
CA LYS A 169 -3.05 2.42 26.09
C LYS A 169 -3.24 3.81 25.48
N HIS A 170 -2.95 4.83 26.27
CA HIS A 170 -2.91 6.20 25.78
C HIS A 170 -1.66 6.42 24.91
N ASP A 171 -1.78 6.14 23.62
CA ASP A 171 -0.76 6.44 22.62
C ASP A 171 -1.32 7.35 21.52
N ALA A 172 -0.75 8.55 21.39
CA ALA A 172 -1.14 9.52 20.37
C ALA A 172 -0.97 8.98 18.94
N SER A 173 -0.01 8.07 18.72
CA SER A 173 0.24 7.44 17.43
C SER A 173 -0.93 6.54 16.99
N VAL A 174 -1.57 5.86 17.95
CA VAL A 174 -2.74 5.01 17.75
C VAL A 174 -3.95 5.86 17.37
N THR A 175 -4.26 6.89 18.15
CA THR A 175 -5.37 7.82 17.83
C THR A 175 -5.17 8.48 16.47
N ARG A 176 -3.95 8.93 16.15
CA ARG A 176 -3.61 9.51 14.85
C ARG A 176 -3.88 8.52 13.71
N ARG A 177 -3.51 7.24 13.89
CA ARG A 177 -3.75 6.21 12.88
C ARG A 177 -5.24 5.92 12.70
N LEU A 178 -6.02 5.86 13.78
CA LEU A 178 -7.47 5.69 13.72
C LEU A 178 -8.11 6.86 12.94
N ARG A 179 -7.80 8.11 13.31
CA ARG A 179 -8.31 9.32 12.64
C ARG A 179 -8.00 9.32 11.14
N LYS A 180 -6.80 8.89 10.71
CA LYS A 180 -6.43 8.80 9.29
C LYS A 180 -7.48 8.06 8.44
N TYR A 181 -8.06 6.97 8.96
CA TYR A 181 -9.06 6.20 8.24
C TYR A 181 -10.46 6.81 8.38
N LEU A 182 -10.83 7.29 9.57
CA LEU A 182 -12.13 7.94 9.80
C LEU A 182 -12.27 9.23 8.97
N ASP A 183 -11.22 10.03 8.84
CA ASP A 183 -11.21 11.26 8.03
C ASP A 183 -11.40 10.97 6.54
N ARG A 184 -11.04 9.75 6.10
CA ARG A 184 -11.30 9.25 4.74
C ARG A 184 -12.72 8.69 4.56
N GLN A 185 -13.57 8.80 5.58
CA GLN A 185 -14.92 8.24 5.65
C GLN A 185 -14.93 6.71 5.59
N TRP A 186 -13.95 6.07 6.25
CA TRP A 186 -13.95 4.62 6.43
C TRP A 186 -14.56 4.25 7.78
N THR A 187 -15.28 3.14 7.83
CA THR A 187 -15.95 2.64 9.03
C THR A 187 -15.03 1.70 9.80
N CYS A 188 -14.76 2.03 11.07
CA CYS A 188 -14.06 1.11 11.97
C CYS A 188 -15.03 0.05 12.47
N ILE A 189 -14.71 -1.23 12.27
CA ILE A 189 -15.55 -2.35 12.74
C ILE A 189 -14.94 -3.10 13.93
N SER A 190 -13.77 -2.65 14.40
CA SER A 190 -13.21 -3.07 15.70
C SER A 190 -13.87 -2.33 16.86
N PRO A 191 -14.02 -2.97 18.02
CA PRO A 191 -14.22 -2.25 19.29
C PRO A 191 -13.04 -1.32 19.57
N ILE A 192 -13.33 -0.12 20.07
CA ILE A 192 -12.35 0.91 20.44
C ILE A 192 -12.59 1.30 21.90
N ALA A 193 -11.54 1.37 22.70
CA ALA A 193 -11.65 1.78 24.10
C ALA A 193 -12.14 3.23 24.24
N GLU A 194 -12.87 3.52 25.34
CA GLU A 194 -13.44 4.85 25.62
C GLU A 194 -12.38 5.96 25.68
N SER A 195 -11.18 5.62 26.17
CA SER A 195 -9.99 6.49 26.18
C SER A 195 -9.62 7.01 24.78
N CYS A 196 -9.78 6.20 23.73
CA CYS A 196 -9.59 6.61 22.35
C CYS A 196 -10.82 7.33 21.80
N LEU A 197 -12.04 6.86 22.11
CA LEU A 197 -13.30 7.45 21.62
C LEU A 197 -13.48 8.91 22.08
N SER A 198 -13.13 9.21 23.32
CA SER A 198 -13.19 10.57 23.90
C SER A 198 -12.36 11.60 23.12
N GLN A 199 -11.32 11.15 22.40
CA GLN A 199 -10.47 12.01 21.58
C GLN A 199 -11.04 12.26 20.18
N LEU A 200 -12.14 11.62 19.78
CA LEU A 200 -12.71 11.74 18.43
C LEU A 200 -13.82 12.80 18.39
N SER A 201 -13.98 13.45 17.23
CA SER A 201 -15.15 14.30 16.97
C SER A 201 -16.43 13.47 16.88
N ASN A 202 -17.60 14.11 17.01
CA ASN A 202 -18.89 13.42 16.84
C ASN A 202 -19.02 12.76 15.45
N SER A 203 -18.53 13.41 14.40
CA SER A 203 -18.52 12.87 13.03
C SER A 203 -17.59 11.67 12.87
N GLN A 204 -16.48 11.62 13.59
CA GLN A 204 -15.60 10.46 13.58
C GLN A 204 -16.20 9.29 14.38
N ARG A 205 -16.85 9.57 15.51
CA ARG A 205 -17.51 8.54 16.33
C ARG A 205 -18.67 7.84 15.60
N SER A 206 -19.41 8.56 14.74
CA SER A 206 -20.51 7.96 13.97
C SER A 206 -20.04 6.92 12.94
N LEU A 207 -18.74 6.87 12.65
CA LEU A 207 -18.10 5.89 11.76
C LEU A 207 -17.54 4.67 12.51
N ILE A 208 -17.83 4.50 13.81
CA ILE A 208 -17.36 3.36 14.61
C ILE A 208 -18.53 2.40 14.87
N HIS A 209 -18.57 1.30 14.12
CA HIS A 209 -19.65 0.30 14.14
C HIS A 209 -19.08 -1.07 14.53
N PRO A 210 -18.75 -1.27 15.82
CA PRO A 210 -18.00 -2.44 16.26
C PRO A 210 -18.82 -3.72 16.06
N LYS A 211 -18.16 -4.77 15.53
CA LYS A 211 -18.77 -6.10 15.37
C LYS A 211 -18.12 -7.06 16.38
N SER A 212 -18.93 -7.80 17.14
CA SER A 212 -18.47 -8.67 18.24
C SER A 212 -17.36 -9.66 17.83
N LYS A 213 -17.41 -10.20 16.61
CA LYS A 213 -16.38 -11.10 16.06
C LYS A 213 -14.98 -10.48 15.90
N TYR A 214 -14.82 -9.18 16.09
CA TYR A 214 -13.53 -8.48 16.09
C TYR A 214 -13.12 -7.99 17.49
N GLN A 215 -13.79 -8.45 18.56
CA GLN A 215 -13.37 -8.33 19.96
C GLN A 215 -12.21 -9.30 20.25
N ILE A 216 -11.13 -9.17 19.48
CA ILE A 216 -9.90 -9.93 19.68
C ILE A 216 -8.84 -8.91 20.09
N ALA A 217 -8.03 -9.24 21.09
CA ALA A 217 -6.87 -8.42 21.43
C ALA A 217 -5.74 -8.72 20.44
N TRP A 218 -5.81 -8.09 19.27
CA TRP A 218 -4.90 -8.25 18.14
C TRP A 218 -3.42 -7.98 18.46
N TRP A 219 -3.13 -7.40 19.63
CA TRP A 219 -1.79 -7.08 20.09
C TRP A 219 -1.19 -8.14 21.04
N MET A 220 -1.95 -9.15 21.46
CA MET A 220 -1.48 -10.18 22.40
C MET A 220 -0.72 -11.34 21.75
N ASN A 221 -0.82 -11.51 20.42
CA ASN A 221 -0.16 -12.61 19.71
C ASN A 221 1.10 -12.19 18.94
N ALA A 222 1.51 -10.91 19.00
CA ALA A 222 2.69 -10.39 18.30
C ALA A 222 4.04 -10.80 18.96
N SER A 223 4.05 -11.86 19.76
CA SER A 223 5.21 -12.37 20.53
C SER A 223 5.67 -13.76 20.02
N GLY A 224 5.63 -13.98 18.71
CA GLY A 224 6.13 -15.20 18.06
C GLY A 224 7.31 -14.88 17.15
#